data_AF-A0A9P0D201-F1
#
_entry.id   AF-A0A9P0D201-F1
#
_cell.length_a   1.000
_cell.length_b   1.000
_cell.length_c   1.000
_cell.angle_alpha   90.00
_cell.angle_beta   90.00
_cell.angle_gamma   90.00
#
_symmetry.space_group_name_H-M   'P 1'
#
loop_
_entity.id
_entity.type
_entity.pdbx_description
1 polymer ?
#
loop_
_entity_poly.entity_id
_entity_poly.type
_entity_poly.pdbx_seq_one_letter_code
_entity_poly.pdbx_strand_id
1 'polypeptide(L)'
;MSSAILNDNDNLSDIDPNLFNLILLNGPTEEHLRAVNELLSTSKTSGKGLELLNYLLNYCTIDMISDYVILWLDFCLKESSENENFTESKLLLLISKLFEISCNNNDVSKKIVSDCLSKVVDLCLKQTNNSYESVSCTRCSCSKYEEIWKLVSK
;
A
#
# COMPACT_ATOMS: atom_id res chain seq x y z
N MET A 1 19.41 1.88 -29.74
CA MET A 1 18.76 2.18 -28.45
C MET A 1 17.33 2.58 -28.78
N SER A 2 16.39 1.64 -28.68
CA SER A 2 14.99 1.90 -29.03
C SER A 2 14.25 2.42 -27.81
N SER A 3 13.83 3.68 -27.88
CA SER A 3 12.89 4.28 -26.94
C SER A 3 11.52 3.65 -27.18
N ALA A 4 11.06 2.79 -26.27
CA ALA A 4 9.66 2.38 -26.26
C ALA A 4 8.86 3.57 -25.75
N ILE A 5 8.30 4.35 -26.69
CA ILE A 5 7.29 5.37 -26.41
C ILE A 5 6.00 4.59 -26.20
N LEU A 6 5.54 4.52 -24.95
CA LEU A 6 4.19 4.06 -24.64
C LEU A 6 3.21 5.14 -25.09
N ASN A 7 2.15 4.74 -25.79
CA ASN A 7 1.10 5.65 -26.21
C ASN A 7 0.23 5.97 -24.99
N ASP A 8 -0.23 7.22 -24.88
CA ASP A 8 -1.13 7.72 -23.82
C ASP A 8 -2.51 7.01 -23.74
N ASN A 9 -2.73 5.96 -24.52
CA ASN A 9 -3.97 5.18 -24.58
C ASN A 9 -3.77 3.69 -24.28
N ASP A 10 -2.57 3.26 -23.91
CA ASP A 10 -2.36 1.86 -23.50
C ASP A 10 -3.05 1.66 -22.15
N ASN A 11 -4.02 0.75 -22.13
CA ASN A 11 -4.82 0.43 -20.95
C ASN A 11 -3.87 -0.05 -19.83
N LEU A 12 -3.53 0.84 -18.90
CA LEU A 12 -2.57 0.60 -17.81
C LEU A 12 -2.94 -0.65 -16.99
N SER A 13 -4.20 -1.09 -17.06
CA SER A 13 -4.72 -2.33 -16.47
C SER A 13 -4.04 -3.60 -16.99
N ASP A 14 -3.48 -3.60 -18.20
CA ASP A 14 -2.88 -4.77 -18.86
C ASP A 14 -1.34 -4.74 -18.88
N ILE A 15 -0.73 -3.71 -18.31
CA ILE A 15 0.73 -3.57 -18.29
C ILE A 15 1.40 -4.66 -17.45
N ASP A 16 2.53 -5.17 -17.96
CA ASP A 16 3.42 -6.08 -17.23
C ASP A 16 4.06 -5.36 -16.01
N PRO A 17 4.10 -5.96 -14.81
CA PRO A 17 4.65 -5.31 -13.63
C PRO A 17 6.10 -4.82 -13.77
N ASN A 18 6.95 -5.50 -14.55
CA ASN A 18 8.32 -5.04 -14.78
C ASN A 18 8.36 -3.83 -15.72
N LEU A 19 7.50 -3.81 -16.73
CA LEU A 19 7.33 -2.64 -17.59
C LEU A 19 6.80 -1.45 -16.79
N PHE A 20 5.82 -1.68 -15.91
CA PHE A 20 5.31 -0.65 -15.00
C PHE A 20 6.44 -0.08 -14.12
N ASN A 21 7.26 -0.93 -13.53
CA ASN A 21 8.40 -0.50 -12.72
C ASN A 21 9.41 0.34 -13.51
N LEU A 22 9.65 0.00 -14.79
CA LEU A 22 10.51 0.80 -15.68
C LEU A 22 9.91 2.17 -16.00
N ILE A 23 8.58 2.24 -16.21
CA ILE A 23 7.88 3.52 -16.46
C ILE A 23 8.04 4.44 -15.24
N LEU A 24 7.89 3.90 -14.03
CA LEU A 24 7.98 4.66 -12.78
C LEU A 24 9.36 5.28 -12.52
N LEU A 25 10.43 4.82 -13.19
CA LEU A 25 11.74 5.47 -13.14
C LEU A 25 11.72 6.90 -13.68
N ASN A 26 10.75 7.23 -14.54
CA ASN A 26 10.54 8.59 -15.03
C ASN A 26 9.67 9.44 -14.09
N GLY A 27 9.22 8.86 -12.98
CA GLY A 27 8.35 9.49 -11.99
C GLY A 27 6.91 8.97 -12.05
N PRO A 28 6.26 8.76 -10.91
CA PRO A 28 4.83 8.47 -10.87
C PRO A 28 4.00 9.67 -11.31
N THR A 29 2.80 9.41 -11.85
CA THR A 29 1.84 10.42 -12.33
C THR A 29 0.47 10.10 -11.75
N GLU A 30 -0.47 11.06 -11.79
CA GLU A 30 -1.85 10.80 -11.36
C GLU A 30 -2.52 9.66 -12.14
N GLU A 31 -2.16 9.46 -13.40
CA GLU A 31 -2.68 8.36 -14.22
C GLU A 31 -2.25 7.00 -13.66
N HIS A 32 -1.00 6.89 -13.20
CA HIS A 32 -0.52 5.69 -12.51
C HIS A 32 -1.30 5.43 -11.21
N LEU A 33 -1.60 6.48 -10.43
CA LEU A 33 -2.40 6.35 -9.21
C LEU A 33 -3.83 5.89 -9.53
N ARG A 34 -4.45 6.46 -10.57
CA ARG A 34 -5.80 6.13 -11.01
C ARG A 34 -5.89 4.68 -11.51
N ALA A 35 -4.93 4.24 -12.31
CA ALA A 35 -4.89 2.86 -12.80
C ALA A 35 -4.79 1.84 -11.65
N VAL A 36 -3.97 2.13 -10.64
CA VAL A 36 -3.90 1.29 -9.43
C VAL A 36 -5.24 1.26 -8.70
N ASN A 37 -5.90 2.41 -8.52
CA ASN A 37 -7.22 2.48 -7.88
C ASN A 37 -8.29 1.67 -8.64
N GLU A 38 -8.33 1.78 -9.96
CA GLU A 38 -9.25 1.04 -10.81
C GLU A 38 -9.05 -0.47 -10.66
N LEU A 39 -7.79 -0.93 -10.70
CA LEU A 39 -7.44 -2.34 -10.52
C LEU A 39 -7.83 -2.87 -9.13
N LEU A 40 -7.57 -2.08 -8.06
CA LEU A 40 -7.92 -2.43 -6.68
C LEU A 40 -9.43 -2.50 -6.46
N SER A 41 -10.20 -1.65 -7.14
CA SER A 41 -11.67 -1.60 -7.00
C SER A 41 -12.40 -2.81 -7.58
N THR A 42 -11.73 -3.61 -8.41
CA THR A 42 -12.32 -4.77 -9.10
C THR A 42 -11.74 -6.07 -8.55
N SER A 43 -12.59 -6.92 -7.96
CA SER A 43 -12.15 -8.16 -7.30
C SER A 43 -11.36 -9.13 -8.18
N LYS A 44 -11.59 -9.11 -9.50
CA LYS A 44 -10.84 -9.94 -10.46
C LYS A 44 -9.41 -9.45 -10.68
N THR A 45 -9.14 -8.17 -10.45
CA THR A 45 -7.87 -7.52 -10.76
C THR A 45 -7.16 -6.95 -9.53
N SER A 46 -7.78 -7.07 -8.35
CA SER A 46 -7.25 -6.54 -7.09
C SER A 46 -5.85 -7.05 -6.78
N GLY A 47 -5.56 -8.33 -7.04
CA GLY A 47 -4.22 -8.90 -6.86
C GLY A 47 -3.16 -8.21 -7.72
N LYS A 48 -3.48 -7.91 -8.99
CA LYS A 48 -2.59 -7.13 -9.87
C LYS A 48 -2.47 -5.69 -9.37
N GLY A 49 -3.57 -5.09 -8.92
CA GLY A 49 -3.56 -3.76 -8.30
C GLY A 49 -2.62 -3.67 -7.10
N LEU A 50 -2.62 -4.66 -6.22
CA LEU A 50 -1.73 -4.74 -5.05
C LEU A 50 -0.26 -4.90 -5.45
N GLU A 51 0.01 -5.68 -6.51
CA GLU A 51 1.35 -5.82 -7.06
C GLU A 51 1.88 -4.50 -7.63
N LEU A 52 1.08 -3.82 -8.47
CA LEU A 52 1.45 -2.51 -9.01
C LEU A 52 1.58 -1.45 -7.92
N LEU A 53 0.72 -1.47 -6.90
CA LEU A 53 0.81 -0.58 -5.75
C LEU A 53 2.15 -0.76 -5.02
N ASN A 54 2.61 -2.00 -4.81
CA ASN A 54 3.89 -2.26 -4.18
C ASN A 54 5.09 -1.69 -4.97
N TYR A 55 5.01 -1.68 -6.30
CA TYR A 55 6.00 -1.00 -7.15
C TYR A 55 5.89 0.52 -7.00
N LEU A 56 4.68 1.05 -7.15
CA LEU A 56 4.36 2.48 -7.12
C LEU A 56 4.87 3.16 -5.83
N LEU A 57 4.65 2.54 -4.67
CA LEU A 57 5.07 3.11 -3.38
C LEU A 57 6.58 3.30 -3.24
N ASN A 58 7.42 2.62 -4.03
CA ASN A 58 8.87 2.84 -3.97
C ASN A 58 9.28 4.16 -4.64
N TYR A 59 8.38 4.80 -5.39
CA TYR A 59 8.66 6.01 -6.17
C TYR A 59 7.78 7.22 -5.78
N CYS A 60 6.74 7.01 -4.96
CA CYS A 60 5.83 8.07 -4.54
C CYS A 60 6.31 8.79 -3.27
N THR A 61 6.06 10.10 -3.21
CA THR A 61 6.14 10.87 -1.97
C THR A 61 4.80 10.86 -1.24
N ILE A 62 4.79 11.17 0.06
CA ILE A 62 3.55 11.26 0.84
C ILE A 62 2.58 12.29 0.27
N ASP A 63 3.07 13.43 -0.23
CA ASP A 63 2.21 14.49 -0.79
C ASP A 63 1.40 13.97 -1.98
N MET A 64 2.00 13.12 -2.81
CA MET A 64 1.33 12.55 -3.99
C MET A 64 0.25 11.52 -3.63
N ILE A 65 0.42 10.80 -2.52
CA ILE A 65 -0.45 9.67 -2.18
C ILE A 65 -1.34 9.91 -0.97
N SER A 66 -1.20 11.05 -0.29
CA SER A 66 -1.89 11.35 0.97
C SER A 66 -3.40 11.13 0.92
N ASP A 67 -4.04 11.47 -0.19
CA ASP A 67 -5.47 11.27 -0.42
C ASP A 67 -5.86 9.80 -0.65
N TYR A 68 -4.92 8.97 -1.09
CA TYR A 68 -5.13 7.58 -1.46
C TYR A 68 -4.69 6.57 -0.38
N VAL A 69 -3.82 6.96 0.55
CA VAL A 69 -3.28 6.08 1.60
C VAL A 69 -4.39 5.33 2.36
N ILE A 70 -5.41 6.05 2.85
CA ILE A 70 -6.48 5.44 3.65
C ILE A 70 -7.27 4.44 2.82
N LEU A 71 -7.56 4.79 1.55
CA LEU A 71 -8.23 3.92 0.61
C LEU A 71 -7.43 2.63 0.37
N TRP A 72 -6.14 2.75 0.10
CA TRP A 72 -5.24 1.61 -0.13
C TRP A 72 -5.04 0.74 1.09
N LEU A 73 -4.96 1.34 2.28
CA LEU A 73 -4.95 0.60 3.54
C LEU A 73 -6.23 -0.21 3.70
N ASP A 74 -7.41 0.39 3.49
CA ASP A 74 -8.67 -0.34 3.60
C ASP A 74 -8.78 -1.49 2.58
N PHE A 75 -8.25 -1.31 1.36
CA PHE A 75 -8.11 -2.41 0.39
C PHE A 75 -7.21 -3.54 0.91
N CYS A 76 -6.01 -3.21 1.39
CA CYS A 76 -5.07 -4.21 1.91
C CYS A 76 -5.65 -4.99 3.10
N LEU A 77 -6.44 -4.32 3.94
CA LEU A 77 -7.09 -4.91 5.12
C LEU A 77 -8.27 -5.81 4.76
N LYS A 78 -8.92 -5.58 3.61
CA LYS A 78 -10.05 -6.41 3.13
C LYS A 78 -9.59 -7.63 2.34
N GLU A 79 -8.46 -7.51 1.63
CA GLU A 79 -7.89 -8.56 0.77
C GLU A 79 -7.24 -9.73 1.53
N SER A 80 -7.13 -9.65 2.86
CA SER A 80 -6.36 -10.58 3.69
C SER A 80 -6.86 -12.04 3.77
N SER A 81 -7.93 -12.40 3.05
CA SER A 81 -8.52 -13.76 3.16
C SER A 81 -8.78 -14.49 1.84
N GLU A 82 -8.67 -13.86 0.66
CA GLU A 82 -9.20 -14.47 -0.58
C GLU A 82 -8.25 -14.48 -1.79
N ASN A 83 -7.05 -13.87 -1.70
CA ASN A 83 -6.18 -13.73 -2.86
C ASN A 83 -4.97 -14.68 -2.83
N GLU A 84 -5.05 -15.77 -3.58
CA GLU A 84 -3.99 -16.79 -3.68
C GLU A 84 -2.66 -16.22 -4.22
N ASN A 85 -2.70 -15.13 -4.99
CA ASN A 85 -1.52 -14.55 -5.64
C ASN A 85 -0.74 -13.57 -4.75
N PHE A 86 -1.34 -13.09 -3.66
CA PHE A 86 -0.75 -12.08 -2.79
C PHE A 86 -0.68 -12.61 -1.36
N THR A 87 0.50 -13.12 -0.99
CA THR A 87 0.69 -13.76 0.31
C THR A 87 0.43 -12.77 1.45
N GLU A 88 -0.10 -13.26 2.56
CA GLU A 88 -0.37 -12.47 3.76
C GLU A 88 0.86 -11.66 4.23
N SER A 89 2.07 -12.24 4.09
CA SER A 89 3.34 -11.55 4.38
C SER A 89 3.61 -10.36 3.45
N LYS A 90 3.24 -10.45 2.16
CA LYS A 90 3.35 -9.32 1.22
C LYS A 90 2.34 -8.22 1.57
N LEU A 91 1.12 -8.57 1.98
CA LEU A 91 0.12 -7.59 2.45
C LEU A 91 0.64 -6.80 3.64
N LEU A 92 1.20 -7.47 4.64
CA LEU A 92 1.72 -6.77 5.82
C LEU A 92 2.92 -5.88 5.51
N LEU A 93 3.80 -6.29 4.59
CA LEU A 93 4.88 -5.41 4.13
C LEU A 93 4.31 -4.18 3.43
N LEU A 94 3.28 -4.35 2.60
CA LEU A 94 2.63 -3.24 1.90
C LEU A 94 1.93 -2.28 2.86
N ILE A 95 1.19 -2.81 3.83
CA ILE A 95 0.60 -2.06 4.93
C ILE A 95 1.70 -1.29 5.67
N SER A 96 2.79 -1.95 6.06
CA SER A 96 3.90 -1.28 6.77
C SER A 96 4.47 -0.11 5.99
N LYS A 97 4.67 -0.26 4.67
CA LYS A 97 5.14 0.84 3.80
C LYS A 97 4.15 2.00 3.78
N LEU A 98 2.86 1.73 3.62
CA LEU A 98 1.81 2.77 3.62
C LEU A 98 1.81 3.54 4.95
N PHE A 99 1.95 2.83 6.07
CA PHE A 99 2.10 3.42 7.39
C PHE A 99 3.36 4.29 7.49
N GLU A 100 4.53 3.77 7.08
CA GLU A 100 5.80 4.50 7.15
C GLU A 100 5.74 5.82 6.35
N ILE A 101 5.20 5.78 5.13
CA ILE A 101 5.05 6.97 4.29
C ILE A 101 4.11 8.00 4.96
N SER A 102 3.12 7.53 5.70
CA SER A 102 2.09 8.36 6.34
C SER A 102 2.53 9.02 7.64
N CYS A 103 3.56 8.50 8.31
CA CYS A 103 4.04 9.01 9.60
C CYS A 103 4.40 10.50 9.57
N ASN A 104 4.80 11.02 8.40
CA ASN A 104 5.23 12.40 8.25
C ASN A 104 4.06 13.37 7.95
N ASN A 105 2.84 12.87 7.77
CA ASN A 105 1.64 13.68 7.57
C ASN A 105 0.69 13.50 8.75
N ASN A 106 0.53 14.54 9.57
CA ASN A 106 -0.27 14.51 10.79
C ASN A 106 -1.75 14.20 10.53
N ASP A 107 -2.34 14.71 9.45
CA ASP A 107 -3.76 14.52 9.16
C ASP A 107 -4.04 13.11 8.67
N VAL A 108 -3.18 12.58 7.80
CA VAL A 108 -3.24 11.17 7.37
C VAL A 108 -3.00 10.25 8.56
N SER A 109 -2.00 10.53 9.40
CA SER A 109 -1.70 9.72 10.59
C SER A 109 -2.88 9.66 11.57
N LYS A 110 -3.57 10.78 11.81
CA LYS A 110 -4.78 10.79 12.65
C LYS A 110 -5.90 9.94 12.06
N LYS A 111 -6.14 10.01 10.76
CA LYS A 111 -7.14 9.19 10.06
C LYS A 111 -6.79 7.70 10.15
N ILE A 112 -5.54 7.33 9.91
CA ILE A 112 -5.07 5.94 10.05
C ILE A 112 -5.34 5.40 11.46
N VAL A 113 -4.97 6.20 12.47
CA VAL A 113 -5.16 5.89 13.89
C VAL A 113 -6.64 5.67 14.20
N SER A 114 -7.52 6.53 13.71
CA SER A 114 -8.97 6.42 13.90
C SER A 114 -9.58 5.21 13.18
N ASP A 115 -9.22 5.00 11.91
CA ASP A 115 -10.02 4.18 10.99
C ASP A 115 -9.43 2.79 10.72
N CYS A 116 -8.10 2.64 10.89
CA CYS A 116 -7.36 1.46 10.44
C CYS A 116 -6.57 0.76 11.55
N LEU A 117 -6.19 1.45 12.63
CA LEU A 117 -5.25 0.92 13.63
C LEU A 117 -5.73 -0.39 14.29
N SER A 118 -7.00 -0.46 14.70
CA SER A 118 -7.56 -1.67 15.33
C SER A 118 -7.48 -2.89 14.41
N LYS A 119 -7.88 -2.73 13.14
CA LYS A 119 -7.83 -3.78 12.12
C LYS A 119 -6.40 -4.27 11.86
N VAL A 120 -5.43 -3.35 11.84
CA VAL A 120 -4.01 -3.68 11.63
C VAL A 120 -3.44 -4.45 12.81
N VAL A 121 -3.76 -4.02 14.04
CA VAL A 121 -3.38 -4.74 15.26
C VAL A 121 -3.96 -6.15 15.25
N ASP A 122 -5.24 -6.31 14.90
CA ASP A 122 -5.89 -7.62 14.81
C ASP A 122 -5.20 -8.53 13.79
N LEU A 123 -4.81 -8.01 12.62
CA LEU A 123 -4.06 -8.77 11.63
C LEU A 123 -2.67 -9.18 12.13
N CYS A 124 -1.96 -8.27 12.79
CA CYS A 124 -0.64 -8.57 13.36
C CYS A 124 -0.71 -9.67 14.42
N LEU A 125 -1.75 -9.64 15.26
CA LEU A 125 -1.97 -10.63 16.31
C LEU A 125 -2.35 -12.02 15.75
N LYS A 126 -3.08 -12.06 14.63
CA LYS A 126 -3.38 -13.32 13.93
C LYS A 126 -2.12 -13.96 13.34
N GLN A 127 -1.17 -13.17 12.85
CA GLN A 127 0.08 -13.67 12.27
C GLN A 127 1.10 -14.22 13.27
N THR A 128 1.11 -13.72 14.51
CA THR A 128 2.07 -14.18 15.54
C THR A 128 2.03 -15.68 15.83
N ASN A 129 1.02 -16.40 15.33
CA ASN A 129 0.94 -17.86 15.43
C ASN A 129 1.70 -18.63 14.32
N ASN A 130 2.13 -17.99 13.21
CA ASN A 130 2.61 -18.73 12.03
C ASN A 130 3.96 -18.30 11.39
N SER A 131 4.57 -17.14 11.71
CA SER A 131 5.90 -16.81 11.16
C SER A 131 6.61 -15.71 11.96
N TYR A 132 7.86 -15.93 12.35
CA TYR A 132 8.65 -15.02 13.19
C TYR A 132 9.35 -13.89 12.41
N GLU A 133 9.47 -13.99 11.08
CA GLU A 133 10.33 -13.08 10.29
C GLU A 133 9.61 -11.83 9.76
N SER A 134 8.29 -11.88 9.52
CA SER A 134 7.50 -10.73 9.03
C SER A 134 7.14 -9.72 10.13
N VAL A 135 7.19 -10.13 11.41
CA VAL A 135 6.61 -9.40 12.56
C VAL A 135 7.50 -8.25 13.05
N SER A 136 8.80 -8.25 12.70
CA SER A 136 9.78 -7.28 13.21
C SER A 136 9.56 -5.85 12.66
N CYS A 137 9.22 -5.72 11.36
CA CYS A 137 9.05 -4.41 10.71
C CYS A 137 7.72 -3.74 11.10
N THR A 138 6.65 -4.52 11.21
CA THR A 138 5.33 -4.06 11.67
C THR A 138 5.34 -3.66 13.15
N ARG A 139 6.02 -4.42 14.03
CA ARG A 139 6.12 -4.06 15.46
C ARG A 139 6.79 -2.71 15.70
N CYS A 140 7.86 -2.40 14.97
CA CYS A 140 8.54 -1.10 15.06
C CYS A 140 7.68 0.06 14.55
N SER A 141 6.77 -0.22 13.61
CA SER A 141 5.81 0.77 13.13
C SER A 141 4.71 0.96 14.18
N CYS A 142 4.13 -0.12 14.70
CA CYS A 142 3.09 -0.06 15.75
C CYS A 142 3.54 0.66 17.03
N SER A 143 4.81 0.52 17.46
CA SER A 143 5.31 1.25 18.64
C SER A 143 5.36 2.77 18.41
N LYS A 144 5.76 3.23 17.21
CA LYS A 144 5.68 4.64 16.82
C LYS A 144 4.22 5.14 16.82
N TYR A 145 3.26 4.30 16.42
CA TYR A 145 1.85 4.66 16.46
C TYR A 145 1.23 4.59 17.85
N GLU A 146 1.76 3.79 18.77
CA GLU A 146 1.37 3.85 20.18
C GLU A 146 1.75 5.20 20.80
N GLU A 147 2.90 5.75 20.39
CA GLU A 147 3.32 7.10 20.75
C GLU A 147 2.43 8.17 20.11
N ILE A 148 2.09 8.04 18.82
CA ILE A 148 1.14 8.94 18.14
C ILE A 148 -0.24 8.85 18.80
N TRP A 149 -0.77 7.65 19.08
CA TRP A 149 -2.05 7.43 19.76
C TRP A 149 -2.10 8.13 21.12
N LYS A 150 -1.01 8.04 21.91
CA LYS A 150 -0.86 8.77 23.19
C LYS A 150 -0.89 10.29 23.03
N LEU A 151 -0.45 10.81 21.88
CA LEU A 151 -0.48 12.25 21.58
C LEU A 151 -1.87 12.73 21.09
N VAL A 152 -2.63 11.89 20.38
CA VAL A 152 -3.97 12.28 19.87
C VAL A 152 -5.10 11.99 20.87
N SER A 153 -4.89 11.10 21.86
CA SER A 153 -5.90 10.72 22.86
C SER A 153 -5.94 11.62 24.12
N LYS A 154 -5.27 12.78 24.09
CA LYS A 154 -5.31 13.81 25.14
C LYS A 154 -6.14 15.00 24.67
#